data_AF-A0A5D6Y7U8-F1
#
_entry.id   AF-A0A5D6Y7U8-F1
#
_cell.length_a   1.000
_cell.length_b   1.000
_cell.length_c   1.000
_cell.angle_alpha   90.00
_cell.angle_beta   90.00
_cell.angle_gamma   90.00
#
_symmetry.space_group_name_H-M   'P 1'
#
loop_
_entity.id
_entity.type
_entity.pdbx_description
1 polymer ?
#
loop_
_entity_poly.entity_id
_entity_poly.type
_entity_poly.pdbx_seq_one_letter_code
_entity_poly.pdbx_strand_id
1 'polypeptide(L)'
;MYFFAGFIPEDNAVMIELYAPFGCCGSPGYYELLGDGISFLHPKAGHFTYHWVNDHINCSTTTDSSTADAEASLHRTMTTVLGPTAIHKDKFTGGTHNPR
;
A
#
# COMPACT_ATOMS: atom_id res chain seq x y z
N MET A 1 -17.21 -6.86 -3.48
CA MET A 1 -17.55 -7.63 -2.27
C MET A 1 -16.34 -8.51 -1.96
N TYR A 2 -15.67 -8.31 -0.82
CA TYR A 2 -14.36 -8.90 -0.47
C TYR A 2 -14.44 -9.94 0.64
N PHE A 3 -15.65 -10.42 0.98
CA PHE A 3 -15.82 -11.40 2.04
C PHE A 3 -15.28 -12.75 1.58
N PHE A 4 -14.01 -13.01 1.90
CA PHE A 4 -13.47 -14.35 1.95
C PHE A 4 -13.91 -14.98 3.27
N ALA A 5 -14.68 -16.06 3.17
CA ALA A 5 -15.03 -16.87 4.32
C ALA A 5 -14.64 -18.32 4.05
N GLY A 6 -14.03 -18.94 5.04
CA GLY A 6 -13.64 -20.35 5.01
C GLY A 6 -14.17 -21.06 6.25
N PHE A 7 -14.48 -22.34 6.12
CA PHE A 7 -14.76 -23.21 7.25
C PHE A 7 -13.64 -24.23 7.35
N ILE A 8 -13.10 -24.42 8.56
CA ILE A 8 -12.09 -25.43 8.87
C ILE A 8 -12.81 -26.55 9.63
N PRO A 9 -13.17 -27.67 8.96
CA PRO A 9 -13.95 -28.74 9.59
C PRO A 9 -13.27 -29.38 10.79
N GLU A 10 -11.94 -29.51 10.75
CA GLU A 10 -11.13 -30.15 11.79
C GLU A 10 -11.26 -29.42 13.13
N ASP A 11 -11.43 -28.09 13.09
CA ASP A 11 -11.52 -27.22 14.26
C ASP A 11 -12.94 -26.72 14.54
N ASN A 12 -13.91 -27.09 13.69
CA ASN A 12 -15.27 -26.53 13.69
C ASN A 12 -15.27 -24.99 13.73
N ALA A 13 -14.36 -24.37 12.97
CA ALA A 13 -14.10 -22.94 13.02
C ALA A 13 -14.46 -22.25 11.71
N VAL A 14 -15.04 -21.05 11.79
CA VAL A 14 -15.31 -20.18 10.64
C VAL A 14 -14.30 -19.05 10.64
N MET A 15 -13.54 -18.93 9.55
CA MET A 15 -12.71 -17.78 9.25
C MET A 15 -13.52 -16.80 8.41
N ILE A 16 -13.66 -15.56 8.87
CA ILE A 16 -14.22 -14.46 8.09
C ILE A 16 -13.12 -13.42 7.98
N GLU A 17 -12.65 -13.16 6.76
CA GLU A 17 -11.71 -12.08 6.53
C GLU A 17 -12.47 -10.75 6.52
N LEU A 18 -12.08 -9.85 7.44
CA LEU A 18 -12.70 -8.53 7.59
C LEU A 18 -12.01 -7.46 6.76
N TYR A 19 -10.82 -7.74 6.23
CA TYR A 19 -10.02 -6.83 5.42
C TYR A 19 -9.87 -7.35 3.98
N ALA A 20 -9.27 -6.54 3.10
CA ALA A 20 -8.87 -7.05 1.79
C ALA A 20 -7.70 -8.04 2.01
N PRO A 21 -7.83 -9.34 1.64
CA PRO A 21 -6.73 -10.29 1.82
C PRO A 21 -5.70 -10.14 0.70
N PHE A 22 -4.41 -10.18 1.05
CA PHE A 22 -3.33 -10.21 0.06
C PHE A 22 -3.49 -11.41 -0.88
N GLY A 23 -3.39 -11.18 -2.19
CA GLY A 23 -3.47 -12.24 -3.21
C GLY A 23 -4.87 -12.84 -3.44
N CYS A 24 -5.93 -12.33 -2.82
CA CYS A 24 -7.30 -12.79 -3.07
C CYS A 24 -7.90 -12.14 -4.32
N CYS A 25 -8.74 -12.87 -5.09
CA CYS A 25 -9.35 -12.36 -6.31
C CYS A 25 -10.20 -11.08 -6.13
N GLY A 26 -10.69 -10.81 -4.91
CA GLY A 26 -11.53 -9.64 -4.62
C GLY A 26 -10.79 -8.40 -4.10
N SER A 27 -9.50 -8.53 -3.73
CA SER A 27 -8.71 -7.44 -3.20
C SER A 27 -8.00 -6.53 -4.24
N PRO A 28 -7.64 -6.98 -5.46
CA PRO A 28 -6.97 -6.13 -6.45
C PRO A 28 -7.66 -4.78 -6.66
N GLY A 29 -9.00 -4.75 -6.82
CA GLY A 29 -9.71 -3.49 -7.05
C GLY A 29 -9.62 -2.48 -5.91
N TYR A 30 -9.39 -2.92 -4.67
CA TYR A 30 -9.16 -2.00 -3.54
C TYR A 30 -7.73 -1.48 -3.51
N TYR A 31 -6.76 -2.35 -3.79
CA TYR A 31 -5.36 -1.98 -3.84
C TYR A 31 -5.01 -1.16 -5.08
N GLU A 32 -5.76 -1.31 -6.17
CA GLU A 32 -5.58 -0.54 -7.40
C GLU A 32 -5.82 0.96 -7.16
N LEU A 33 -6.89 1.32 -6.43
CA LEU A 33 -7.13 2.70 -6.01
C LEU A 33 -5.98 3.29 -5.19
N LEU A 34 -5.41 2.49 -4.29
CA LEU A 34 -4.23 2.91 -3.50
C LEU A 34 -2.99 3.03 -4.39
N GLY A 35 -2.76 2.07 -5.27
CA GLY A 35 -1.64 2.07 -6.20
C GLY A 35 -1.66 3.25 -7.17
N ASP A 36 -2.84 3.61 -7.67
CA ASP A 36 -3.07 4.79 -8.50
C ASP A 36 -2.76 6.07 -7.72
N GLY A 37 -3.27 6.19 -6.49
CA GLY A 37 -3.02 7.35 -5.64
C GLY A 37 -1.53 7.55 -5.35
N ILE A 38 -0.81 6.46 -5.06
CA ILE A 38 0.65 6.50 -4.84
C ILE A 38 1.35 6.97 -6.11
N SER A 39 1.01 6.38 -7.26
CA SER A 39 1.62 6.71 -8.56
C SER A 39 1.32 8.16 -8.99
N PHE A 40 0.15 8.68 -8.62
CA PHE A 40 -0.23 10.07 -8.86
C PHE A 40 0.59 11.06 -8.02
N LEU A 41 0.81 10.75 -6.74
CA LEU A 41 1.56 11.62 -5.82
C LEU A 41 3.08 11.52 -5.99
N HIS A 42 3.57 10.43 -6.58
CA HIS A 42 5.00 10.19 -6.71
C HIS A 42 5.65 11.13 -7.75
N PRO A 43 6.87 11.65 -7.50
CA PRO A 43 7.61 12.44 -8.48
C PRO A 43 7.81 11.65 -9.78
N LYS A 44 7.40 12.24 -10.92
CA LYS A 44 7.45 11.57 -12.23
C LYS A 44 8.82 11.66 -12.92
N ALA A 45 9.65 12.63 -12.56
CA ALA A 45 10.93 12.85 -13.20
C ALA A 45 11.95 11.79 -12.72
N GLY A 46 12.47 10.98 -13.64
CA GLY A 46 13.48 9.96 -13.33
C GLY A 46 12.95 8.70 -12.61
N HIS A 47 11.63 8.55 -12.52
CA HIS A 47 10.99 7.44 -11.81
C HIS A 47 10.00 6.69 -12.72
N PHE A 48 9.98 5.37 -12.61
CA PHE A 48 8.98 4.48 -13.19
C PHE A 48 8.15 3.87 -12.07
N THR A 49 6.83 3.97 -12.19
CA THR A 49 5.89 3.40 -11.22
C THR A 49 4.95 2.42 -11.93
N TYR A 50 4.72 1.28 -11.29
CA TYR A 50 3.81 0.25 -11.76
C TYR A 50 3.19 -0.43 -10.54
N HIS A 51 1.90 -0.72 -10.57
CA HIS A 51 1.24 -1.49 -9.51
C HIS A 51 0.42 -2.61 -10.12
N TRP A 52 0.38 -3.74 -9.43
CA TRP A 52 -0.38 -4.89 -9.86
C TRP A 52 -0.81 -5.74 -8.67
N VAL A 53 -2.12 -6.01 -8.59
CA VAL A 53 -2.77 -6.73 -7.49
C VAL A 53 -2.44 -6.09 -6.15
N ASN A 54 -1.40 -6.55 -5.46
CA ASN A 54 -1.03 -6.09 -4.13
C ASN A 54 0.33 -5.38 -4.07
N ASP A 55 1.07 -5.35 -5.18
CA ASP A 55 2.42 -4.79 -5.21
C ASP A 55 2.42 -3.43 -5.88
N HIS A 56 3.16 -2.49 -5.28
CA HIS A 56 3.53 -1.22 -5.89
C HIS A 56 5.05 -1.23 -6.11
N ILE A 57 5.45 -1.16 -7.37
CA ILE A 57 6.83 -1.25 -7.84
C ILE A 57 7.26 0.14 -8.27
N ASN A 58 8.39 0.59 -7.71
CA ASN A 58 9.01 1.85 -8.05
C ASN A 58 10.46 1.63 -8.45
N CYS A 59 10.85 2.16 -9.60
CA CYS A 59 12.21 2.11 -10.11
C CYS A 59 12.71 3.53 -10.37
N SER A 60 13.86 3.89 -9.81
CA SER A 60 14.49 5.18 -10.04
C SER A 60 15.87 5.00 -10.64
N THR A 61 16.29 5.97 -11.46
CA THR A 61 17.64 6.03 -12.01
C THR A 61 18.67 6.56 -11.00
N THR A 62 18.23 7.05 -9.84
CA THR A 62 19.08 7.64 -8.80
C THR A 62 18.66 7.15 -7.41
N THR A 63 19.62 6.77 -6.57
CA THR A 63 19.36 6.14 -5.27
C THR A 63 18.99 7.11 -4.14
N ASP A 64 19.34 8.38 -4.27
CA ASP A 64 19.49 9.25 -3.09
C ASP A 64 18.17 9.86 -2.58
N SER A 65 17.13 10.01 -3.41
CA SER A 65 15.81 10.52 -3.00
C SER A 65 14.64 9.57 -3.25
N SER A 66 14.82 8.56 -4.10
CA SER A 66 13.72 7.72 -4.60
C SER A 66 12.96 6.97 -3.51
N THR A 67 13.66 6.48 -2.50
CA THR A 67 13.05 5.71 -1.40
C THR A 67 12.25 6.61 -0.45
N ALA A 68 12.77 7.79 -0.13
CA ALA A 68 12.07 8.75 0.72
C ALA A 68 10.83 9.32 0.01
N ASP A 69 10.95 9.60 -1.29
CA ASP A 69 9.83 10.07 -2.12
C ASP A 69 8.74 9.00 -2.26
N ALA A 70 9.14 7.72 -2.40
CA ALA A 70 8.21 6.59 -2.45
C ALA A 70 7.48 6.41 -1.12
N GLU A 71 8.21 6.46 -0.01
CA GLU A 71 7.63 6.37 1.34
C GLU A 71 6.65 7.52 1.60
N ALA A 72 7.02 8.76 1.24
CA ALA A 72 6.15 9.92 1.39
C ALA A 72 4.86 9.79 0.57
N SER A 73 4.95 9.25 -0.65
CA SER A 73 3.80 9.02 -1.54
C SER A 73 2.87 7.94 -0.99
N LEU A 74 3.45 6.84 -0.49
CA LEU A 74 2.72 5.76 0.20
C LEU A 74 1.98 6.29 1.43
N HIS A 75 2.70 7.00 2.31
CA HIS A 75 2.16 7.54 3.55
C HIS A 75 0.99 8.52 3.30
N ARG A 76 1.16 9.46 2.36
CA ARG A 76 0.12 10.43 2.00
C ARG A 76 -1.13 9.75 1.43
N THR A 77 -0.94 8.78 0.53
CA THR A 77 -2.06 8.07 -0.09
C THR A 77 -2.84 7.26 0.94
N MET A 78 -2.14 6.47 1.74
CA MET A 78 -2.77 5.66 2.79
C MET A 78 -3.50 6.54 3.82
N THR A 79 -2.90 7.64 4.25
CA THR A 79 -3.55 8.59 5.19
C THR A 79 -4.82 9.21 4.58
N THR A 80 -4.79 9.53 3.28
CA THR A 80 -5.92 10.17 2.59
C THR A 80 -7.07 9.18 2.33
N VAL A 81 -6.76 7.95 1.90
CA VAL A 81 -7.76 6.96 1.48
C VAL A 81 -8.28 6.14 2.65
N LEU A 82 -7.41 5.73 3.57
CA LEU A 82 -7.74 4.83 4.69
C LEU A 82 -7.85 5.55 6.04
N GLY A 83 -7.39 6.81 6.10
CA GLY A 83 -7.37 7.62 7.31
C GLY A 83 -6.05 7.51 8.11
N PRO A 84 -5.86 8.42 9.08
CA PRO A 84 -4.59 8.55 9.81
C PRO A 84 -4.25 7.35 10.72
N THR A 85 -5.26 6.54 11.09
CA THR A 85 -5.05 5.35 11.93
C THR A 85 -4.55 4.14 11.14
N ALA A 86 -4.54 4.21 9.80
CA ALA A 86 -4.04 3.13 8.94
C ALA A 86 -2.50 3.07 8.89
N ILE A 87 -1.81 4.10 9.39
CA ILE A 87 -0.35 4.18 9.41
C ILE A 87 0.20 3.60 10.71
N HIS A 88 1.00 2.54 10.59
CA HIS A 88 1.78 2.02 11.71
C HIS A 88 3.09 2.80 11.84
N LYS A 89 3.25 3.58 12.91
CA LYS A 89 4.38 4.51 13.09
C LYS A 89 5.76 3.83 13.07
N ASP A 90 5.87 2.60 13.56
CA ASP A 90 7.11 1.83 13.59
C ASP A 90 7.49 1.21 12.23
N LYS A 91 6.57 1.20 11.24
CA LYS A 91 6.83 0.63 9.91
C LYS A 91 7.27 1.67 8.88
N PHE A 92 7.01 2.94 9.14
CA PHE A 92 7.50 4.04 8.33
C PHE A 92 8.82 4.51 8.93
N THR A 93 9.82 4.77 8.09
CA THR A 93 11.10 5.30 8.54
C THR A 93 10.91 6.79 8.80
N GLY A 94 10.22 7.11 9.91
CA GLY A 94 9.77 8.44 10.30
C GLY A 94 10.67 9.54 9.74
N GLY A 95 10.24 10.12 8.62
CA GLY A 95 11.12 10.88 7.75
C GLY A 95 11.81 11.99 8.52
N THR A 96 13.10 11.82 8.80
CA THR A 96 13.99 12.92 9.20
C THR A 96 14.38 13.70 7.94
N HIS A 97 13.40 14.16 7.16
CA HIS A 97 13.67 15.21 6.18
C HIS A 97 13.60 16.56 6.89
N ASN A 98 14.76 17.03 7.32
CA ASN A 98 14.98 18.38 7.82
C ASN A 98 14.57 19.41 6.74
N PRO A 99 13.55 20.26 6.95
CA PRO A 99 13.28 21.35 6.03
C PRO A 99 14.39 22.40 6.20
N ARG A 100 15.29 22.47 5.21
CA ARG A 100 16.08 23.68 4.99
C ARG A 100 15.22 24.76 4.38
#